data_AF-A0A4V2V2J2-F1
#
_entry.id   AF-A0A4V2V2J2-F1
#
_cell.length_a   1.000
_cell.length_b   1.000
_cell.length_c   1.000
_cell.angle_alpha   90.00
_cell.angle_beta   90.00
_cell.angle_gamma   90.00
#
_symmetry.space_group_name_H-M   'P 1'
#
loop_
_entity.id
_entity.type
_entity.pdbx_description
1 polymer ?
#
loop_
_entity_poly.entity_id
_entity_poly.type
_entity_poly.pdbx_seq_one_letter_code
_entity_poly.pdbx_strand_id
1 'polypeptide(L)' 'MGGFSIWHWLIVLLIVLLVFGTKRLTSGARDLGKAVHEFKKGMRGEDEAAQDAKKPAPRIGQEPPAGAPSEQREHDDASR' A
#
# COMPACT_ATOMS: atom_id res chain seq x y z
N MET A 1 32.23 -15.75 -20.17
CA MET A 1 31.18 -16.65 -19.64
C MET A 1 29.96 -15.81 -19.33
N GLY A 2 29.13 -15.54 -20.35
CA GLY A 2 27.95 -14.69 -20.27
C GLY A 2 26.85 -15.40 -19.51
N GLY A 3 26.92 -15.31 -18.18
CA GLY A 3 25.99 -15.93 -17.27
C GLY A 3 24.57 -15.46 -17.58
N PHE A 4 23.72 -16.41 -17.93
CA PHE A 4 22.26 -16.34 -17.90
C PHE A 4 21.68 -15.00 -18.39
N SER A 5 21.54 -14.92 -19.72
CA SER A 5 20.82 -13.89 -20.47
C SER A 5 19.63 -13.34 -19.67
N ILE A 6 19.43 -12.01 -19.69
CA ILE A 6 18.29 -11.31 -19.05
C ILE A 6 16.95 -12.00 -19.33
N TRP A 7 16.83 -12.65 -20.49
CA TRP A 7 15.72 -13.52 -20.87
C TRP A 7 15.44 -14.66 -19.88
N HIS A 8 16.46 -15.34 -19.35
CA HIS A 8 16.30 -16.40 -18.36
C HIS A 8 15.66 -15.88 -17.07
N TRP A 9 16.09 -14.72 -16.58
CA TRP A 9 15.54 -14.11 -15.37
C TRP A 9 14.07 -13.73 -15.53
N LEU A 10 13.64 -13.29 -16.72
CA LEU A 10 12.22 -13.06 -17.02
C LEU A 10 11.39 -14.36 -16.95
N ILE A 11 11.88 -15.46 -17.54
CA ILE A 11 11.19 -16.76 -17.47
C ILE A 11 11.11 -17.25 -16.02
N VAL A 12 12.20 -17.15 -15.26
CA VAL A 12 12.21 -17.61 -13.86
C VAL A 12 11.22 -16.81 -13.02
N LEU A 13 11.16 -15.49 -13.20
CA LEU A 13 10.23 -14.63 -12.48
C LEU A 13 8.77 -14.99 -12.80
N LEU A 14 8.46 -15.29 -14.06
CA LEU A 14 7.14 -15.77 -14.48
C LEU A 14 6.75 -17.07 -13.76
N ILE A 15 7.65 -18.06 -13.74
CA ILE A 15 7.41 -19.35 -13.08
C ILE A 15 7.20 -19.17 -11.58
N VAL A 16 8.00 -18.34 -10.92
CA VAL A 16 7.84 -18.03 -9.49
C VAL A 16 6.46 -17.40 -9.22
N LEU A 17 6.01 -16.46 -10.06
CA LEU A 17 4.68 -15.88 -9.94
C LEU A 17 3.54 -16.90 -10.13
N LEU A 18 3.71 -17.87 -11.04
CA LEU A 18 2.75 -18.94 -11.30
C LEU A 18 2.67 -19.92 -10.11
N VAL A 19 3.81 -20.32 -9.55
CA VAL A 19 3.90 -21.28 -8.44
C VAL A 19 3.40 -20.66 -7.13
N PHE A 20 3.83 -19.44 -6.81
CA PHE A 20 3.41 -18.76 -5.58
C PHE A 20 2.04 -18.08 -5.72
N GLY A 21 1.63 -17.78 -6.95
CA GLY A 21 0.44 -16.99 -7.25
C GLY A 21 0.64 -15.49 -6.94
N THR A 22 -0.04 -14.63 -7.70
CA THR A 22 0.02 -13.16 -7.50
C THR A 22 -0.48 -12.71 -6.13
N LYS A 23 -1.36 -13.49 -5.49
CA LYS A 23 -1.97 -13.18 -4.18
C LYS A 23 -0.98 -13.30 -3.02
N ARG A 24 -0.07 -14.29 -3.04
CA ARG A 24 0.98 -14.47 -2.01
C ARG A 24 2.11 -13.46 -2.17
N LEU A 25 2.50 -13.18 -3.42
CA LEU A 25 3.53 -12.20 -3.72
C LEU A 25 3.09 -10.79 -3.31
N THR A 26 1.85 -10.39 -3.62
CA THR A 26 1.35 -9.05 -3.32
C THR A 26 1.27 -8.78 -1.81
N SER A 27 0.85 -9.75 -1.00
CA SER A 27 0.72 -9.56 0.45
C SER A 27 2.07 -9.27 1.10
N GLY A 28 3.08 -10.11 0.87
CA GLY A 28 4.42 -9.91 1.46
C GLY A 28 5.21 -8.79 0.78
N ALA A 29 5.06 -8.62 -0.54
CA ALA A 29 5.71 -7.54 -1.28
C ALA A 29 5.18 -6.17 -0.87
N ARG A 30 3.96 -6.06 -0.35
CA ARG A 30 3.42 -4.79 0.13
C ARG A 30 4.09 -4.33 1.42
N ASP A 31 4.34 -5.26 2.34
CA ASP A 31 5.01 -4.96 3.61
C ASP A 31 6.49 -4.66 3.39
N LEU A 32 7.15 -5.48 2.56
CA LEU A 32 8.53 -5.24 2.11
C LEU A 32 8.65 -3.94 1.30
N GLY A 33 7.69 -3.67 0.41
CA GLY A 33 7.67 -2.49 -0.43
C GLY A 33 7.51 -1.21 0.37
N LYS A 34 6.70 -1.22 1.44
CA LYS A 34 6.60 -0.09 2.37
C LYS A 34 7.92 0.15 3.10
N ALA A 35 8.55 -0.89 3.63
CA ALA A 35 9.84 -0.75 4.32
C ALA A 35 10.93 -0.17 3.40
N VAL A 36 11.01 -0.66 2.15
CA VAL A 36 11.95 -0.16 1.16
C VAL A 36 11.60 1.27 0.69
N HIS A 37 10.32 1.59 0.58
CA HIS A 37 9.86 2.94 0.22
C HIS A 37 10.23 3.97 1.30
N GLU A 38 9.99 3.67 2.58
CA GLU A 38 10.39 4.52 3.70
C GLU A 38 11.91 4.65 3.80
N PHE A 39 12.66 3.56 3.57
CA PHE A 39 14.12 3.60 3.50
C PHE A 39 14.63 4.52 2.39
N LYS A 40 14.04 4.41 1.18
CA LYS A 40 14.38 5.28 0.04
C LYS A 40 14.02 6.74 0.32
N LYS A 41 12.87 6.98 0.96
CA LYS A 41 12.40 8.31 1.35
C LYS A 41 13.36 8.96 2.35
N GLY A 42 13.80 8.21 3.37
CA GLY A 42 14.82 8.65 4.32
C GLY A 42 16.19 8.91 3.68
N MET A 43 16.59 8.08 2.70
CA MET A 43 17.85 8.29 1.96
C MET A 43 17.83 9.50 1.01
N ARG A 44 16.66 9.94 0.53
CA ARG A 44 16.54 11.06 -0.41
C ARG A 44 16.56 12.45 0.25
N GLY A 45 16.61 12.51 1.58
CA GLY A 45 16.69 13.78 2.33
C GLY A 45 15.35 14.50 2.44
N GLU A 46 15.22 15.29 3.51
CA GLU A 46 13.99 15.95 4.00
C GLU A 46 13.26 16.84 2.98
N ASP A 47 13.91 17.31 1.92
CA ASP A 47 13.35 18.28 0.97
C ASP A 47 12.23 17.72 0.07
N GLU A 48 12.19 16.41 -0.18
CA GLU A 48 11.21 15.79 -1.09
C GLU A 48 10.16 14.94 -0.35
N ALA A 49 10.33 14.75 0.96
CA ALA A 49 9.51 13.85 1.78
C ALA A 49 8.09 14.38 2.08
N ALA A 50 7.88 15.69 1.97
CA ALA A 50 6.61 16.35 2.31
C ALA A 50 5.53 16.22 1.23
N GLN A 51 5.89 15.91 -0.03
CA GLN A 51 4.92 15.84 -1.13
C GLN A 51 4.21 14.47 -1.20
N ASP A 52 4.88 13.38 -0.82
CA ASP A 52 4.30 12.02 -0.88
C ASP A 52 3.37 11.69 0.31
N ALA A 53 3.53 12.37 1.46
CA ALA A 53 2.69 12.16 2.64
C ALA A 53 1.24 12.67 2.48
N LYS A 54 0.93 13.40 1.39
CA LYS A 54 -0.40 13.92 1.10
C LYS A 54 -1.25 13.01 0.20
N LYS A 55 -0.70 11.91 -0.32
CA LYS A 55 -1.51 10.95 -1.06
C LYS A 55 -2.18 10.00 -0.07
N PRO A 56 -3.53 9.99 0.03
CA PRO A 56 -4.20 9.04 0.90
C PRO A 56 -3.79 7.64 0.44
N ALA A 57 -3.15 6.89 1.33
CA ALA A 57 -2.78 5.51 1.07
C ALA A 57 -4.02 4.79 0.52
N PRO A 58 -3.93 4.10 -0.63
CA PRO A 58 -5.07 3.36 -1.14
C PRO A 58 -5.45 2.34 -0.08
N ARG A 59 -6.65 2.52 0.50
CA ARG A 59 -7.30 1.59 1.41
C ARG A 59 -7.64 0.32 0.64
N ILE A 60 -6.62 -0.46 0.30
CA ILE A 60 -6.80 -1.80 -0.23
C ILE A 60 -7.20 -2.65 0.98
N GLY A 61 -8.50 -2.87 1.13
CA GLY A 61 -9.07 -3.84 2.04
C GLY A 61 -9.67 -3.30 3.34
N GLN A 62 -10.34 -2.15 3.34
CA GLN A 62 -11.28 -1.82 4.44
C GLN A 62 -12.62 -1.43 3.84
N GLU A 63 -13.54 -2.39 3.91
CA GLU A 63 -14.99 -2.19 3.94
C GLU A 63 -15.30 -1.00 4.86
N PRO A 64 -16.17 -0.05 4.45
CA PRO A 64 -16.45 1.14 5.25
C PRO A 64 -17.21 0.77 6.55
N PRO A 65 -16.67 1.04 7.76
CA PRO A 65 -17.52 1.17 8.93
C PRO A 65 -18.03 2.61 8.95
N ALA A 66 -19.13 2.86 8.25
CA ALA A 66 -19.83 4.14 8.33
C ALA A 66 -21.33 3.93 8.55
N GLY A 67 -21.66 3.01 9.45
CA GLY A 67 -22.77 3.22 10.37
C GLY A 67 -22.30 4.19 11.45
N ALA A 68 -22.42 5.49 11.20
CA ALA A 68 -22.40 6.48 12.26
C ALA A 68 -23.86 6.63 12.73
N PRO A 69 -24.19 6.38 14.01
CA PRO A 69 -25.52 6.59 14.52
C PRO A 69 -25.82 8.09 14.51
N SER A 70 -26.97 8.44 13.96
CA SER A 70 -27.51 9.80 13.80
C SER A 70 -27.92 10.46 15.13
N GLU A 71 -27.18 10.22 16.21
CA GLU A 71 -27.58 10.51 17.59
C GLU A 71 -27.25 11.94 18.05
N GLN A 72 -27.32 12.90 17.11
CA GLN A 72 -27.05 14.31 17.41
C GLN A 72 -28.01 15.24 16.66
N ARG A 73 -29.30 14.90 16.70
CA ARG A 73 -30.42 15.76 16.30
C ARG A 73 -31.51 15.87 17.37
N GLU A 74 -31.17 15.62 18.65
CA GLU A 74 -32.14 15.68 19.76
C GLU A 74 -31.91 16.85 20.72
N HIS A 75 -30.81 17.61 20.57
CA HIS A 75 -30.44 18.67 21.52
C HIS A 75 -30.89 20.11 21.12
N ASP A 76 -31.65 20.28 20.04
CA ASP A 76 -32.11 21.62 19.60
C ASP A 76 -33.59 21.90 19.93
N ASP A 77 -34.32 20.93 20.51
CA ASP A 77 -35.73 21.11 20.91
C ASP A 77 -35.91 21.74 22.31
N ALA A 78 -34.80 22.00 23.02
CA ALA A 78 -34.83 22.42 24.43
C ALA A 78 -34.62 23.93 24.67
N SER A 79 -34.86 24.80 23.69
CA SER A 79 -34.75 26.26 23.89
C SER A 79 -35.94 27.06 23.37
N ARG A 80 -37.13 26.43 23.42
CA ARG A 80 -38.41 27.13 23.46
C ARG A 80 -38.70 27.65 24.87
#